data_AF-L1NTT8-F1
#
_entry.id   AF-L1NTT8-F1
#
_cell.length_a   1.000
_cell.length_b   1.000
_cell.length_c   1.000
_cell.angle_alpha   90.00
_cell.angle_beta   90.00
_cell.angle_gamma   90.00
#
_symmetry.space_group_name_H-M   'P 1'
#
loop_
_entity.id
_entity.type
_entity.pdbx_description
1 polymer ?
#
loop_
_entity_poly.entity_id
_entity_poly.type
_entity_poly.pdbx_seq_one_letter_code
_entity_poly.pdbx_strand_id
1 'polypeptide(L)'
;MKELFSIKSFPAKGLHKRDVEDSTVSEALQTIYPKNKSSNLCMIWNGVVLGLEMHDEVADIYWDIIKMLYDMYEQPLSSTRVHWGSSVFMAEWIIKPYNDTLYISAYWTALKHKKHLLPELNTPNDTIHIKREVFIAYWLQLLRKIQIDLKQQGYNESNLEDFYHIDTIFKYYHSHFK
;
A
#
# COMPACT_ATOMS: atom_id res chain seq x y z
N MET A 1 9.40 0.45 -22.13
CA MET A 1 8.21 1.12 -21.55
C MET A 1 8.61 1.67 -20.20
N LYS A 2 8.30 2.93 -19.90
CA LYS A 2 8.54 3.54 -18.58
C LYS A 2 7.51 2.93 -17.60
N GLU A 3 7.97 2.39 -16.48
CA GLU A 3 7.09 1.86 -15.42
C GLU A 3 6.39 3.06 -14.74
N LEU A 4 5.07 3.18 -14.93
CA LEU A 4 4.30 4.32 -14.42
C LEU A 4 3.80 4.11 -13.00
N PHE A 5 3.50 2.86 -12.64
CA PHE A 5 3.16 2.48 -11.28
C PHE A 5 3.74 1.10 -10.95
N SER A 6 4.37 0.99 -9.79
CA SER A 6 4.73 -0.30 -9.20
C SER A 6 4.98 -0.16 -7.70
N ILE A 7 4.87 -1.28 -7.00
CA ILE A 7 5.27 -1.41 -5.61
C ILE A 7 6.24 -2.58 -5.52
N LYS A 8 7.42 -2.33 -4.95
CA LYS A 8 8.47 -3.33 -4.78
C LYS A 8 8.91 -3.32 -3.34
N SER A 9 8.72 -4.44 -2.66
CA SER A 9 9.19 -4.63 -1.28
C SER A 9 10.50 -5.42 -1.28
N PHE A 10 11.35 -5.12 -0.31
CA PHE A 10 12.64 -5.78 -0.16
C PHE A 10 12.63 -6.76 1.03
N PRO A 11 13.52 -7.77 1.06
CA PRO A 11 13.63 -8.67 2.19
C PRO A 11 13.86 -7.91 3.50
N ALA A 12 13.06 -8.23 4.52
CA ALA A 12 13.27 -7.67 5.84
C ALA A 12 14.47 -8.36 6.50
N LYS A 13 15.43 -7.58 7.04
CA LYS A 13 16.57 -8.13 7.78
C LYS A 13 16.47 -7.72 9.25
N GLY A 14 16.49 -8.73 10.13
CA GLY A 14 16.47 -8.53 11.57
C GLY A 14 15.15 -7.94 12.06
N LEU A 15 14.03 -8.55 11.66
CA LEU A 15 12.72 -8.26 12.26
C LEU A 15 12.79 -8.48 13.78
N HIS A 16 12.14 -7.60 14.53
CA HIS A 16 11.99 -7.76 15.97
C HIS A 16 10.94 -8.83 16.28
N LYS A 17 10.98 -9.30 17.52
CA LYS A 17 9.98 -10.23 18.05
C LYS A 17 8.66 -9.51 18.26
N ARG A 18 7.59 -10.29 18.20
CA ARG A 18 6.25 -9.84 18.55
C ARG A 18 6.17 -9.22 19.95
N ASP A 19 5.43 -8.13 20.06
CA ASP A 19 4.89 -7.62 21.32
C ASP A 19 3.49 -8.23 21.57
N VAL A 20 3.21 -8.62 22.80
CA VAL A 20 1.92 -9.22 23.18
C VAL A 20 0.83 -8.18 23.33
N GLU A 21 1.19 -6.91 23.51
CA GLU A 21 0.28 -5.78 23.65
C GLU A 21 -0.19 -5.21 22.30
N ASP A 22 0.49 -5.56 21.20
CA ASP A 22 0.04 -5.19 19.86
C ASP A 22 -1.33 -5.81 19.57
N SER A 23 -2.27 -4.96 19.13
CA SER A 23 -3.66 -5.32 18.87
C SER A 23 -4.06 -5.17 17.40
N THR A 24 -3.30 -4.39 16.62
CA THR A 24 -3.55 -4.14 15.20
C THR A 24 -2.35 -4.47 14.31
N VAL A 25 -2.59 -4.67 13.02
CA VAL A 25 -1.53 -4.85 12.01
C VAL A 25 -0.62 -3.63 11.95
N SER A 26 -1.15 -2.41 12.08
CA SER A 26 -0.33 -1.19 12.10
C SER A 26 0.67 -1.19 13.26
N GLU A 27 0.21 -1.49 14.49
CA GLU A 27 1.07 -1.61 15.67
C GLU A 27 2.11 -2.71 15.48
N ALA A 28 1.68 -3.89 15.03
CA ALA A 28 2.58 -5.01 14.78
C ALA A 28 3.65 -4.69 13.73
N LEU A 29 3.32 -3.93 12.68
CA LEU A 29 4.30 -3.44 11.69
C LEU A 29 5.32 -2.50 12.33
N GLN A 30 4.89 -1.57 13.18
CA GLN A 30 5.78 -0.69 13.96
C GLN A 30 6.67 -1.49 14.92
N THR A 31 6.17 -2.58 15.50
CA THR A 31 6.94 -3.42 16.41
C THR A 31 8.01 -4.23 15.67
N ILE A 32 7.62 -5.00 14.63
CA ILE A 32 8.53 -5.98 14.01
C ILE A 32 9.54 -5.35 13.07
N TYR A 33 9.23 -4.22 12.43
CA TYR A 33 10.14 -3.58 11.50
C TYR A 33 11.07 -2.62 12.24
N PRO A 34 12.41 -2.75 12.12
CA PRO A 34 13.31 -1.83 12.77
C PRO A 34 13.17 -0.41 12.19
N LYS A 35 12.95 0.57 13.07
CA LYS A 35 12.94 1.99 12.70
C LYS A 35 14.27 2.44 12.09
N ASN A 36 14.22 3.35 11.11
CA ASN A 36 15.38 4.02 10.50
C ASN A 36 16.37 3.08 9.76
N LYS A 37 15.99 1.83 9.46
CA LYS A 37 16.77 0.99 8.56
C LYS A 37 16.20 1.16 7.16
N SER A 38 16.74 2.12 6.40
CA SER A 38 16.63 2.31 4.93
C SER A 38 15.35 1.81 4.25
N SER A 39 14.63 2.66 3.54
CA SER A 39 13.41 2.32 2.77
C SER A 39 13.37 0.86 2.29
N ASN A 40 12.52 0.05 2.93
CA ASN A 40 12.34 -1.36 2.65
C ASN A 40 11.16 -1.62 1.69
N LEU A 41 10.57 -0.54 1.20
CA LEU A 41 9.55 -0.51 0.16
C LEU A 41 9.85 0.64 -0.81
N CYS A 42 9.61 0.39 -2.09
CA CYS A 42 9.71 1.36 -3.17
C CYS A 42 8.37 1.43 -3.90
N MET A 43 7.77 2.61 -3.98
CA MET A 43 6.64 2.90 -4.85
C MET A 43 7.11 3.78 -5.99
N ILE A 44 6.78 3.40 -7.23
CA ILE A 44 6.99 4.24 -8.40
C ILE A 44 5.67 4.92 -8.74
N TRP A 45 5.68 6.24 -8.88
CA TRP A 45 4.53 7.03 -9.35
C TRP A 45 4.96 7.93 -10.50
N ASN A 46 4.45 7.66 -11.70
CA ASN A 46 4.82 8.35 -12.95
C ASN A 46 6.35 8.47 -13.20
N GLY A 47 7.10 7.48 -12.73
CA GLY A 47 8.57 7.45 -12.78
C GLY A 47 9.29 8.17 -11.64
N VAL A 48 8.57 8.83 -10.74
CA VAL A 48 9.11 9.33 -9.47
C VAL A 48 9.22 8.17 -8.49
N VAL A 49 10.39 8.03 -7.86
CA VAL A 49 10.67 6.96 -6.90
C VAL A 49 10.44 7.45 -5.47
N LEU A 50 9.46 6.83 -4.81
CA LEU A 50 9.12 7.05 -3.42
C LEU A 50 9.68 5.88 -2.59
N GLY A 51 10.60 6.20 -1.68
CA GLY A 51 11.07 5.25 -0.68
C GLY A 51 10.14 5.33 0.53
N LEU A 52 9.62 4.19 0.96
CA LEU A 52 8.70 4.06 2.08
C LEU A 52 9.26 3.05 3.08
N GLU A 53 8.88 3.21 4.35
CA GLU A 53 9.23 2.29 5.43
C GLU A 53 8.01 1.52 5.93
N MET A 54 8.18 0.21 6.16
CA MET A 54 7.12 -0.63 6.71
C MET A 54 6.72 -0.21 8.14
N HIS A 55 7.68 0.27 8.93
CA HIS A 55 7.47 0.72 10.31
C HIS A 55 6.61 1.99 10.36
N ASP A 56 6.89 2.99 9.52
CA ASP A 56 6.18 4.27 9.55
C ASP A 56 5.09 4.31 8.47
N GLU A 57 5.46 4.55 7.20
CA GLU A 57 4.47 4.86 6.15
C GLU A 57 3.48 3.74 5.87
N VAL A 58 3.92 2.48 5.82
CA VAL A 58 3.02 1.37 5.49
C VAL A 58 2.10 1.04 6.66
N ALA A 59 2.59 1.16 7.90
CA ALA A 59 1.76 1.04 9.09
C ALA A 59 0.64 2.10 9.06
N ASP A 60 1.00 3.36 8.83
CA ASP A 60 0.05 4.48 8.75
C ASP A 60 -1.05 4.25 7.69
N ILE A 61 -0.68 3.78 6.49
CA ILE A 61 -1.62 3.63 5.37
C ILE A 61 -2.22 2.23 5.24
N TYR A 62 -1.93 1.29 6.14
CA TYR A 62 -2.39 -0.09 6.02
C TYR A 62 -3.90 -0.16 5.81
N TRP A 63 -4.66 0.57 6.63
CA TRP A 63 -6.11 0.57 6.54
C TRP A 63 -6.64 1.21 5.24
N ASP A 64 -5.96 2.25 4.75
CA ASP A 64 -6.31 2.87 3.47
C ASP A 64 -6.15 1.89 2.30
N ILE A 65 -5.11 1.04 2.33
CA ILE A 65 -4.90 -0.03 1.35
C ILE A 65 -6.05 -1.03 1.40
N ILE A 66 -6.41 -1.51 2.59
CA ILE A 66 -7.49 -2.47 2.80
C ILE A 66 -8.81 -1.92 2.27
N LYS A 67 -9.16 -0.70 2.68
CA LYS A 67 -10.39 -0.03 2.26
C LYS A 67 -10.45 0.18 0.74
N MET A 68 -9.36 0.68 0.14
CA MET A 68 -9.30 0.85 -1.32
C MET A 68 -9.56 -0.46 -2.06
N LEU A 69 -8.97 -1.57 -1.61
CA LEU A 69 -9.18 -2.88 -2.24
C LEU A 69 -10.62 -3.39 -2.05
N TYR A 70 -11.25 -3.17 -0.89
CA TYR A 70 -12.67 -3.47 -0.72
C TYR A 70 -13.54 -2.62 -1.64
N ASP A 71 -13.35 -1.30 -1.68
CA ASP A 71 -14.14 -0.41 -2.54
C ASP A 71 -14.04 -0.80 -4.01
N MET A 72 -12.83 -1.16 -4.48
CA MET A 72 -12.60 -1.62 -5.85
C MET A 72 -13.21 -2.99 -6.15
N TYR A 73 -13.39 -3.84 -5.13
CA TYR A 73 -14.03 -5.15 -5.27
C TYR A 73 -15.56 -5.05 -5.23
N GLU A 74 -16.11 -4.35 -4.25
CA GLU A 74 -17.55 -4.22 -4.03
C GLU A 74 -18.21 -3.33 -5.09
N GLN A 75 -17.48 -2.33 -5.58
CA GLN A 75 -17.98 -1.36 -6.56
C GLN A 75 -17.04 -1.24 -7.78
N PRO A 76 -16.89 -2.31 -8.57
CA PRO A 76 -15.86 -2.42 -9.61
C PRO A 76 -16.03 -1.45 -10.79
N LEU A 77 -17.16 -0.75 -10.89
CA LEU A 77 -17.45 0.26 -11.92
C LEU A 77 -17.50 1.69 -11.35
N SER A 78 -17.41 1.84 -10.02
CA SER A 78 -17.44 3.14 -9.35
C SER A 78 -16.04 3.74 -9.25
N SER A 79 -15.98 5.08 -9.12
CA SER A 79 -14.72 5.74 -8.76
C SER A 79 -14.41 5.53 -7.28
N THR A 80 -13.17 5.17 -6.98
CA THR A 80 -12.64 5.07 -5.61
C THR A 80 -11.80 6.29 -5.30
N ARG A 81 -12.00 6.90 -4.13
CA ARG A 81 -11.16 8.00 -3.64
C ARG A 81 -10.40 7.53 -2.40
N VAL A 82 -9.09 7.69 -2.41
CA VAL A 82 -8.21 7.28 -1.31
C VAL A 82 -7.47 8.50 -0.79
N HIS A 83 -7.46 8.69 0.52
CA HIS A 83 -6.70 9.75 1.17
C HIS A 83 -5.55 9.09 1.91
N TRP A 84 -4.36 9.17 1.34
CA TRP A 84 -3.16 8.63 1.97
C TRP A 84 -2.66 9.63 3.00
N GLY A 85 -2.67 9.22 4.27
CA GLY A 85 -2.10 9.99 5.37
C GLY A 85 -0.98 9.22 6.03
N SER A 86 0.27 9.57 5.73
CA SER A 86 1.43 9.02 6.44
C SER A 86 2.31 10.13 7.01
N SER A 87 3.25 9.74 7.87
CA SER A 87 4.26 10.63 8.43
C SER A 87 5.18 11.28 7.37
N VAL A 88 5.36 10.65 6.20
CA VAL A 88 6.28 11.11 5.13
C VAL A 88 5.54 11.68 3.93
N PHE A 89 4.32 11.26 3.61
CA PHE A 89 3.58 11.83 2.50
C PHE A 89 2.08 11.93 2.78
N MET A 90 1.46 12.92 2.13
CA MET A 90 0.01 13.08 2.08
C MET A 90 -0.42 13.25 0.63
N ALA A 91 -1.40 12.45 0.20
CA ALA A 91 -1.94 12.53 -1.14
C ALA A 91 -3.39 12.08 -1.20
N GLU A 92 -4.18 12.67 -2.09
CA GLU A 92 -5.48 12.16 -2.49
C GLU A 92 -5.35 11.47 -3.85
N TRP A 93 -5.81 10.23 -3.97
CA TRP A 93 -5.93 9.54 -5.25
C TRP A 93 -7.40 9.41 -5.64
N ILE A 94 -7.70 9.66 -6.91
CA ILE A 94 -9.00 9.39 -7.53
C ILE A 94 -8.77 8.32 -8.60
N ILE A 95 -9.28 7.12 -8.34
CA ILE A 95 -9.20 5.96 -9.21
C ILE A 95 -10.53 5.86 -9.97
N LYS A 96 -10.48 5.90 -11.30
CA LYS A 96 -11.65 5.76 -12.17
C LYS A 96 -11.49 4.51 -13.04
N PRO A 97 -12.39 3.52 -12.92
CA PRO A 97 -12.40 2.39 -13.83
C PRO A 97 -12.92 2.80 -15.20
N TYR A 98 -12.28 2.31 -16.26
CA TYR A 98 -12.76 2.38 -17.63
C TYR A 98 -12.39 1.07 -18.32
N ASN A 99 -13.39 0.21 -18.51
CA ASN A 99 -13.20 -1.20 -18.85
C ASN A 99 -12.20 -1.85 -17.87
N ASP A 100 -11.19 -2.52 -18.41
CA ASP A 100 -10.13 -3.25 -17.72
C ASP A 100 -8.96 -2.35 -17.30
N THR A 101 -9.02 -1.05 -17.61
CA THR A 101 -8.00 -0.05 -17.27
C THR A 101 -8.49 0.85 -16.14
N LEU A 102 -7.56 1.24 -15.27
CA LEU A 102 -7.75 2.27 -14.25
C LEU A 102 -7.06 3.55 -14.69
N TYR A 103 -7.78 4.66 -14.52
CA TYR A 103 -7.30 6.02 -14.70
C TYR A 103 -7.15 6.62 -13.31
N ILE A 104 -5.90 6.80 -12.88
CA ILE A 104 -5.59 7.21 -11.50
C ILE A 104 -4.94 8.58 -11.52
N SER A 105 -5.65 9.58 -11.02
CA SER A 105 -5.10 10.91 -10.78
C SER A 105 -4.74 11.05 -9.30
N ALA A 106 -3.63 11.71 -9.00
CA ALA A 106 -3.23 12.01 -7.62
C ALA A 106 -3.02 13.50 -7.42
N TYR A 107 -3.29 13.96 -6.21
CA TYR A 107 -2.93 15.28 -5.72
C TYR A 107 -2.10 15.13 -4.44
N TRP A 108 -0.82 15.47 -4.53
CA TRP A 108 0.16 15.35 -3.46
C TRP A 108 0.27 16.66 -2.70
N THR A 109 0.03 16.64 -1.39
CA THR A 109 0.07 17.84 -0.54
C THR A 109 1.33 17.90 0.32
N ALA A 110 1.93 16.75 0.62
CA ALA A 110 3.16 16.69 1.40
C ALA A 110 4.09 15.55 0.94
N LEU A 111 5.39 15.85 0.94
CA LEU A 111 6.49 14.88 0.88
C LEU A 111 7.63 15.34 1.79
N LYS A 112 7.76 14.69 2.93
CA LYS A 112 8.84 14.88 3.89
C LYS A 112 10.16 14.55 3.21
N HIS A 113 11.14 15.44 3.34
CA HIS A 113 12.48 15.35 2.75
C HIS A 113 12.57 15.41 1.21
N LYS A 114 11.46 15.33 0.46
CA LYS A 114 11.44 15.44 -1.01
C LYS A 114 10.42 16.47 -1.53
N LYS A 115 10.21 17.56 -0.80
CA LYS A 115 9.27 18.65 -1.19
C LYS A 115 9.52 19.20 -2.60
N HIS A 116 10.77 19.20 -3.05
CA HIS A 116 11.13 19.66 -4.41
C HIS A 116 10.52 18.80 -5.53
N LEU A 117 10.07 17.57 -5.24
CA LEU A 117 9.39 16.70 -6.21
C LEU A 117 7.87 16.92 -6.27
N LEU A 118 7.29 17.72 -5.37
CA LEU A 118 5.84 18.00 -5.39
C LEU A 118 5.36 18.60 -6.72
N PRO A 119 6.08 19.54 -7.37
CA PRO A 119 5.68 20.03 -8.69
C PRO A 119 5.67 18.94 -9.76
N GLU A 120 6.68 18.06 -9.75
CA GLU A 120 6.76 16.93 -10.70
C GLU A 120 5.60 15.95 -10.49
N LEU A 121 5.29 15.61 -9.24
CA LEU A 121 4.21 14.70 -8.87
C LEU A 121 2.80 15.25 -9.11
N ASN A 122 2.66 16.57 -9.20
CA ASN A 122 1.38 17.27 -9.44
C ASN A 122 1.30 17.87 -10.85
N THR A 123 2.09 17.36 -11.81
CA THR A 123 2.08 17.88 -13.18
C THR A 123 0.69 17.67 -13.81
N PRO A 124 0.09 18.68 -14.44
CA PRO A 124 -1.20 18.52 -15.14
C PRO A 124 -1.09 17.44 -16.22
N ASN A 125 -2.00 16.45 -16.19
CA ASN A 125 -2.05 15.23 -17.02
C ASN A 125 -1.27 14.00 -16.52
N ASP A 126 -0.79 13.98 -15.27
CA ASP A 126 -0.15 12.79 -14.65
C ASP A 126 -1.14 11.68 -14.23
N THR A 127 -2.17 11.45 -15.04
CA THR A 127 -3.06 10.31 -14.84
C THR A 127 -2.33 9.03 -15.21
N ILE A 128 -2.14 8.14 -14.25
CA ILE A 128 -1.61 6.81 -14.50
C ILE A 128 -2.70 5.97 -15.17
N HIS A 129 -2.35 5.37 -16.31
CA HIS A 129 -3.19 4.38 -16.98
C HIS A 129 -2.57 3.00 -16.75
N ILE A 130 -3.28 2.13 -16.05
CA ILE A 130 -2.78 0.81 -15.68
C ILE A 130 -3.91 -0.22 -15.74
N LYS A 131 -3.62 -1.43 -16.20
CA LYS A 131 -4.58 -2.53 -16.11
C LYS A 131 -4.96 -2.77 -14.66
N ARG A 132 -6.26 -2.94 -14.42
CA ARG A 132 -6.83 -3.16 -13.08
C ARG A 132 -6.17 -4.31 -12.35
N GLU A 133 -6.00 -5.45 -13.04
CA GLU A 133 -5.36 -6.64 -12.49
C GLU A 133 -3.93 -6.38 -12.03
N VAL A 134 -3.16 -5.59 -12.78
CA VAL A 134 -1.75 -5.27 -12.47
C VAL A 134 -1.67 -4.34 -11.27
N PHE A 135 -2.53 -3.31 -11.22
CA PHE A 135 -2.60 -2.40 -10.08
C PHE A 135 -2.94 -3.15 -8.79
N ILE A 136 -3.96 -3.99 -8.82
CA ILE A 136 -4.37 -4.81 -7.67
C ILE A 136 -3.24 -5.78 -7.28
N ALA A 137 -2.58 -6.41 -8.24
CA ALA A 137 -1.49 -7.35 -7.98
C ALA A 137 -0.33 -6.73 -7.18
N TYR A 138 0.02 -5.45 -7.43
CA TYR A 138 1.05 -4.77 -6.64
C TYR A 138 0.68 -4.65 -5.16
N TRP A 139 -0.57 -4.29 -4.86
CA TRP A 139 -1.05 -4.20 -3.49
C TRP A 139 -1.18 -5.58 -2.83
N LEU A 140 -1.66 -6.59 -3.56
CA LEU A 140 -1.72 -7.97 -3.07
C LEU A 140 -0.32 -8.53 -2.75
N GLN A 141 0.70 -8.20 -3.54
CA GLN A 141 2.08 -8.59 -3.24
C GLN A 141 2.59 -7.96 -1.93
N LEU A 142 2.27 -6.67 -1.69
CA LEU A 142 2.59 -6.00 -0.43
C LEU A 142 1.87 -6.65 0.75
N LEU A 143 0.56 -6.87 0.66
CA LEU A 143 -0.22 -7.52 1.71
C LEU A 143 0.28 -8.96 1.98
N ARG A 144 0.71 -9.68 0.95
CA ARG A 144 1.27 -11.03 1.10
C ARG A 144 2.55 -11.01 1.92
N LYS A 145 3.42 -10.04 1.66
CA LYS A 145 4.65 -9.85 2.43
C LYS A 145 4.33 -9.55 3.89
N ILE A 146 3.45 -8.58 4.14
CA ILE A 146 2.99 -8.22 5.49
C ILE A 146 2.48 -9.47 6.22
N GLN A 147 1.62 -10.25 5.57
CA GLN A 147 1.06 -11.49 6.11
C GLN A 147 2.14 -12.51 6.50
N ILE A 148 3.12 -12.74 5.63
CA ILE A 148 4.20 -13.71 5.86
C ILE A 148 5.06 -13.27 7.04
N ASP A 149 5.48 -12.00 7.04
CA ASP A 149 6.40 -11.49 8.06
C ASP A 149 5.73 -11.47 9.45
N LEU A 150 4.46 -11.09 9.53
CA LEU A 150 3.67 -11.14 10.76
C LEU A 150 3.50 -12.58 11.27
N LYS A 151 3.12 -13.52 10.41
CA LYS A 151 2.97 -14.94 10.78
C LYS A 151 4.29 -15.53 11.27
N GLN A 152 5.42 -15.15 10.68
CA GLN A 152 6.75 -15.58 11.13
C GLN A 152 7.11 -15.08 12.53
N GLN A 153 6.60 -13.91 12.94
CA GLN A 153 6.78 -13.39 14.31
C GLN A 153 5.70 -13.89 15.30
N GLY A 154 4.76 -14.72 14.85
CA GLY A 154 3.72 -15.31 15.71
C GLY A 154 2.44 -14.49 15.82
N TYR A 155 2.23 -13.50 14.94
CA TYR A 155 0.95 -12.81 14.82
C TYR A 155 -0.05 -13.60 13.96
N ASN A 156 -1.34 -13.46 14.29
CA ASN A 156 -2.44 -14.08 13.56
C ASN A 156 -3.79 -13.46 13.96
N GLU A 157 -4.88 -13.96 13.38
CA GLU A 157 -6.26 -13.49 13.62
C GLU A 157 -6.73 -13.55 15.09
N SER A 158 -6.09 -14.34 15.96
CA SER A 158 -6.48 -14.39 17.38
C SER A 158 -5.86 -13.29 18.22
N ASN A 159 -4.89 -12.54 17.70
CA ASN A 159 -4.17 -11.50 18.43
C ASN A 159 -4.08 -10.16 17.72
N LEU A 160 -4.35 -10.10 16.41
CA LEU A 160 -4.48 -8.86 15.67
C LEU A 160 -5.90 -8.75 15.13
N GLU A 161 -6.66 -7.77 15.64
CA GLU A 161 -8.10 -7.64 15.40
C GLU A 161 -8.46 -7.43 13.93
N ASP A 162 -7.57 -6.80 13.17
CA ASP A 162 -7.72 -6.40 11.77
C ASP A 162 -6.94 -7.31 10.80
N PHE A 163 -6.35 -8.40 11.28
CA PHE A 163 -5.57 -9.32 10.44
C PHE A 163 -6.41 -10.07 9.42
N TYR A 164 -7.66 -10.40 9.79
CA TYR A 164 -8.58 -11.16 8.94
C TYR A 164 -8.89 -10.47 7.60
N HIS A 165 -8.71 -9.15 7.52
CA HIS A 165 -8.90 -8.39 6.29
C HIS A 165 -7.97 -8.82 5.17
N ILE A 166 -6.72 -9.16 5.49
CA ILE A 166 -5.75 -9.65 4.51
C ILE A 166 -6.24 -10.96 3.89
N ASP A 167 -6.67 -11.92 4.72
CA ASP A 167 -7.16 -13.22 4.27
C ASP A 167 -8.49 -13.08 3.49
N THR A 168 -9.34 -12.12 3.86
CA THR A 168 -10.58 -11.81 3.14
C THR A 168 -10.30 -11.24 1.75
N ILE A 169 -9.38 -10.27 1.64
CA ILE A 169 -8.96 -9.70 0.36
C ILE A 169 -8.40 -10.78 -0.57
N PHE A 170 -7.54 -11.68 -0.06
CA PHE A 170 -7.02 -12.77 -0.88
C PHE A 170 -8.11 -13.70 -1.37
N LYS A 171 -9.11 -14.03 -0.56
CA LYS A 171 -10.26 -14.86 -0.99
C LYS A 171 -11.05 -14.18 -2.11
N TYR A 172 -11.32 -12.89 -1.98
CA TYR A 172 -12.06 -12.12 -3.00
C TYR A 172 -11.32 -12.12 -4.34
N TYR A 173 -10.04 -11.78 -4.36
CA TYR A 173 -9.30 -11.68 -5.61
C TYR A 173 -8.82 -13.03 -6.17
N HIS A 174 -8.61 -14.07 -5.35
CA HIS A 174 -8.30 -15.42 -5.85
C HIS A 174 -9.47 -16.03 -6.64
N SER A 175 -10.71 -15.65 -6.32
CA SER A 175 -11.90 -16.12 -7.04
C SER A 175 -12.06 -15.51 -8.43
N HIS A 176 -11.44 -14.35 -8.70
CA HIS A 176 -11.71 -13.51 -9.88
C HIS A 176 -10.60 -13.48 -10.93
N PHE A 177 -9.36 -13.89 -10.59
CA PHE A 177 -8.24 -13.93 -11.55
C PHE A 177 -7.93 -15.35 -12.06
N LYS A 178 -8.95 -16.21 -12.19
CA LYS A 178 -8.84 -17.52 -12.84
C LYS A 178 -9.20 -17.45 -14.33
#